data_AF-A0A948S6G4-F1
#
_entry.id   AF-A0A948S6G4-F1
#
_cell.length_a   1.000
_cell.length_b   1.000
_cell.length_c   1.000
_cell.angle_alpha   90.00
_cell.angle_beta   90.00
_cell.angle_gamma   90.00
#
_symmetry.space_group_name_H-M   'P 1'
#
loop_
_entity.id
_entity.type
_entity.pdbx_description
1 polymer ?
#
loop_
_entity_poly.entity_id
_entity_poly.type
_entity_poly.pdbx_seq_one_letter_code
_entity_poly.pdbx_strand_id
1 'polypeptide(L)'
;MKSKSTKTTADNLEGRFDAGDDVSDYFDFSRPVVWGGSRRGAGRKKLGKVRKQVMLTEAVAEKIRRIAARKKQSFSATVEAACAVLR
;
A
#
# COMPACT_ATOMS: atom_id res chain seq x y z
N MET A 1 0.24 28.90 -11.48
CA MET A 1 -0.78 28.81 -12.56
C MET A 1 -1.59 27.56 -12.29
N LYS A 2 -2.88 27.67 -11.94
CA LYS A 2 -3.76 26.50 -11.76
C LYS A 2 -4.21 26.05 -13.13
N SER A 3 -3.50 25.10 -13.74
CA SER A 3 -4.04 24.36 -14.89
C SER A 3 -5.31 23.66 -14.40
N LYS A 4 -6.43 23.87 -15.09
CA LYS A 4 -7.61 23.01 -14.94
C LYS A 4 -7.14 21.63 -15.38
N SER A 5 -6.71 20.77 -14.45
CA SER A 5 -6.34 19.40 -14.80
C SER A 5 -7.61 18.73 -15.32
N THR A 6 -7.63 18.43 -16.60
CA THR A 6 -8.68 17.62 -17.22
C THR A 6 -8.76 16.32 -16.43
N LYS A 7 -9.94 15.95 -15.97
CA LYS A 7 -10.14 14.70 -15.23
C LYS A 7 -9.67 13.54 -16.11
N THR A 8 -8.90 12.62 -15.55
CA THR A 8 -8.50 11.42 -16.29
C THR A 8 -9.73 10.56 -16.57
N THR A 9 -9.90 10.17 -17.82
CA THR A 9 -10.98 9.31 -18.32
C THR A 9 -10.37 8.09 -19.02
N ALA A 10 -11.19 7.07 -19.30
CA ALA A 10 -10.71 5.88 -20.00
C ALA A 10 -10.08 6.23 -21.36
N ASP A 11 -10.66 7.19 -22.09
CA ASP A 11 -10.21 7.56 -23.44
C ASP A 11 -8.87 8.31 -23.47
N ASN A 12 -8.47 8.95 -22.37
CA ASN A 12 -7.24 9.76 -22.30
C ASN A 12 -6.17 9.19 -21.36
N LEU A 13 -6.45 8.08 -20.69
CA LEU A 13 -5.59 7.48 -19.67
C LEU A 13 -4.21 7.11 -20.22
N GLU A 14 -4.17 6.35 -21.31
CA GLU A 14 -2.92 5.83 -21.89
C GLU A 14 -2.02 6.98 -22.36
N GLY A 15 -2.58 7.94 -23.12
CA GLY A 15 -1.81 9.08 -23.61
C GLY A 15 -1.28 9.98 -22.50
N ARG A 16 -2.01 10.14 -21.39
CA ARG A 16 -1.53 10.91 -20.23
C ARG A 16 -0.45 10.16 -19.44
N PHE A 17 -0.61 8.84 -19.28
CA PHE A 17 0.41 8.01 -18.65
C PHE A 17 1.72 8.02 -19.44
N ASP A 18 1.66 7.86 -20.76
CA ASP A 18 2.83 7.87 -21.65
C ASP A 18 3.51 9.25 -21.69
N ALA A 19 2.74 10.33 -21.55
CA ALA A 19 3.26 11.70 -21.41
C ALA A 19 3.90 11.99 -20.04
N GLY A 20 3.79 11.06 -19.08
CA GLY A 20 4.30 11.22 -17.71
C GLY A 20 3.43 12.10 -16.81
N ASP A 21 2.16 12.33 -17.17
CA ASP A 21 1.21 13.07 -16.33
C ASP A 21 0.71 12.23 -15.15
N ASP A 22 0.29 12.92 -14.08
CA ASP A 22 -0.38 12.27 -12.96
C ASP A 22 -1.80 11.82 -13.34
N VAL A 23 -2.02 10.51 -13.30
CA VAL A 23 -3.30 9.83 -13.57
C VAL A 23 -3.91 9.23 -12.29
N SER A 24 -3.39 9.59 -11.11
CA SER A 24 -3.85 9.07 -9.82
C SER A 24 -5.32 9.38 -9.54
N ASP A 25 -5.88 10.42 -10.15
CA ASP A 25 -7.31 10.79 -10.06
C ASP A 25 -8.26 9.78 -10.75
N TYR A 26 -7.73 8.92 -11.63
CA TYR A 26 -8.48 7.83 -12.26
C TYR A 26 -8.66 6.62 -11.33
N PHE A 27 -7.69 6.37 -10.43
CA PHE A 27 -7.66 5.17 -9.61
C PHE A 27 -8.23 5.43 -8.21
N ASP A 28 -9.23 4.65 -7.82
CA ASP A 28 -9.73 4.65 -6.44
C ASP A 28 -8.83 3.77 -5.54
N PHE A 29 -7.82 4.38 -4.94
CA PHE A 29 -6.90 3.70 -4.02
C PHE A 29 -7.56 3.22 -2.72
N SER A 30 -8.78 3.68 -2.40
CA SER A 30 -9.54 3.17 -1.25
C SER A 30 -10.18 1.80 -1.54
N ARG A 31 -10.28 1.41 -2.81
CA ARG A 31 -10.81 0.13 -3.28
C ARG A 31 -9.68 -0.70 -3.89
N PRO A 32 -8.89 -1.42 -3.08
CA PRO A 32 -7.83 -2.25 -3.62
C PRO A 32 -8.43 -3.30 -4.57
N VAL A 33 -7.92 -3.36 -5.80
CA VAL A 33 -8.27 -4.41 -6.76
C VAL A 33 -7.80 -5.74 -6.19
N VAL A 34 -8.72 -6.53 -5.65
CA VAL A 34 -8.41 -7.84 -5.09
C VAL A 34 -8.19 -8.82 -6.24
N TRP A 35 -6.94 -9.23 -6.44
CA TRP A 35 -6.58 -10.16 -7.50
C TRP A 35 -7.06 -11.59 -7.18
N GLY A 36 -7.84 -12.19 -8.08
CA GLY A 36 -8.45 -13.53 -7.94
C GLY A 36 -9.93 -13.54 -8.30
N GLY A 37 -10.46 -14.70 -8.67
CA GLY A 37 -11.85 -14.81 -9.14
C GLY A 37 -12.87 -14.36 -8.08
N SER A 38 -13.94 -13.70 -8.54
CA SER A 38 -15.02 -13.17 -7.70
C SER A 38 -15.88 -14.25 -7.02
N ARG A 39 -15.80 -15.49 -7.51
CA ARG A 39 -16.64 -16.62 -7.08
C ARG A 39 -16.04 -17.38 -5.89
N ARG A 40 -16.90 -17.92 -5.02
CA ARG A 40 -16.51 -18.81 -3.93
C ARG A 40 -15.76 -20.03 -4.50
N GLY A 41 -14.51 -20.22 -4.11
CA GLY A 41 -13.66 -21.31 -4.62
C GLY A 41 -12.75 -20.94 -5.81
N ALA A 42 -12.86 -19.74 -6.38
CA ALA A 42 -12.04 -19.33 -7.54
C ALA A 42 -10.58 -18.96 -7.19
N GLY A 43 -10.05 -19.49 -6.08
CA GLY A 43 -8.66 -19.31 -5.69
C GLY A 43 -8.27 -17.83 -5.62
N ARG A 44 -8.90 -17.04 -4.74
CA ARG A 44 -8.27 -15.79 -4.31
C ARG A 44 -6.92 -16.17 -3.71
N LYS A 45 -5.83 -15.83 -4.40
CA LYS A 45 -4.50 -15.95 -3.80
C LYS A 45 -4.57 -15.11 -2.54
N LYS A 46 -4.23 -15.70 -1.39
CA LYS A 46 -4.01 -14.90 -0.18
C LYS A 46 -3.05 -13.80 -0.62
N LEU A 47 -3.39 -12.54 -0.36
CA LEU A 47 -2.41 -11.45 -0.42
C LEU A 47 -1.24 -11.96 0.42
N GLY A 48 -0.19 -12.42 -0.25
CA GLY A 48 0.95 -13.03 0.44
C GLY A 48 1.55 -11.99 1.37
N LYS A 49 2.54 -12.39 2.16
CA LYS A 49 3.33 -11.41 2.89
C LYS A 49 4.07 -10.56 1.86
N VAL A 50 3.57 -9.35 1.59
CA VAL A 50 4.21 -8.39 0.70
C VAL A 50 5.33 -7.72 1.49
N ARG A 51 6.55 -7.78 0.97
CA ARG A 51 7.66 -7.00 1.53
C ARG A 51 7.37 -5.52 1.29
N LYS A 52 7.33 -4.74 2.36
CA LYS A 52 7.17 -3.29 2.29
C LYS A 52 8.44 -2.63 2.77
N GLN A 53 8.88 -1.60 2.05
CA GLN A 53 9.95 -0.72 2.50
C GLN A 53 9.32 0.48 3.21
N VAL A 54 9.82 0.81 4.38
CA VAL A 54 9.34 1.92 5.20
C VAL A 54 10.53 2.76 5.66
N MET A 55 10.38 4.07 5.59
CA MET A 55 11.36 5.01 6.10
C MET A 55 11.06 5.28 7.58
N LEU A 56 12.04 5.03 8.44
CA LEU A 56 11.95 5.26 9.88
C LEU A 56 13.14 6.10 10.31
N THR A 57 12.93 6.97 11.29
CA THR A 57 14.06 7.61 12.00
C THR A 57 14.76 6.57 12.87
N GLU A 58 16.05 6.79 13.13
CA GLU A 58 16.87 5.85 13.89
C GLU A 58 16.34 5.62 15.31
N ALA A 59 15.89 6.68 15.98
CA ALA A 59 15.26 6.63 17.30
C ALA A 59 14.01 5.73 17.32
N VAL A 60 13.17 5.79 16.27
CA VAL A 60 11.97 4.94 16.16
C VAL A 60 12.37 3.49 15.90
N ALA A 61 13.35 3.24 15.03
CA ALA A 61 13.84 1.90 14.77
C ALA A 61 14.41 1.23 16.03
N GLU A 62 15.17 1.96 16.85
CA GLU A 62 15.73 1.44 18.10
C GLU A 62 14.64 1.12 19.13
N LYS A 63 13.64 2.00 19.26
CA LYS A 63 12.48 1.75 20.14
C LYS A 63 11.73 0.48 19.74
N ILE A 64 11.53 0.25 18.44
CA ILE A 64 10.89 -0.97 17.94
C ILE A 64 11.77 -2.19 18.25
N ARG A 65 13.10 -2.12 18.07
CA ARG A 65 14.02 -3.21 18.42
C ARG A 65 13.95 -3.58 19.89
N ARG A 66 13.92 -2.59 20.80
CA ARG A 66 13.78 -2.85 22.25
C ARG A 66 12.44 -3.53 22.58
N ILE A 67 11.34 -3.08 21.97
CA ILE A 67 10.03 -3.71 22.15
C ILE A 67 10.02 -5.15 21.62
N ALA A 68 10.60 -5.36 20.44
CA ALA A 68 10.71 -6.66 19.80
C ALA A 68 11.51 -7.65 20.68
N ALA A 69 12.65 -7.20 21.24
CA ALA A 69 13.46 -7.97 22.16
C ALA A 69 12.69 -8.36 23.43
N ARG A 70 11.99 -7.40 24.05
CA ARG A 70 11.16 -7.65 25.24
C ARG A 70 10.05 -8.67 24.99
N LYS A 71 9.45 -8.64 23.80
CA LYS A 71 8.36 -9.54 23.39
C LYS A 71 8.85 -10.85 22.75
N LYS A 72 10.17 -11.05 22.58
CA LYS A 72 10.77 -12.16 21.83
C LYS A 72 10.16 -12.33 20.42
N GLN A 73 9.90 -11.21 19.75
CA GLN A 73 9.30 -11.14 18.41
C GLN A 73 10.28 -10.55 17.40
N SER A 74 10.02 -10.77 16.12
CA SER A 74 10.79 -10.10 15.06
C SER A 74 10.38 -8.62 14.97
N PHE A 75 11.27 -7.80 14.39
CA PHE A 75 11.00 -6.39 14.12
C PHE A 75 9.70 -6.24 13.30
N SER A 76 9.57 -6.98 12.20
CA SER A 76 8.40 -6.94 11.34
C SER A 76 7.12 -7.38 12.05
N ALA A 77 7.16 -8.42 12.88
CA ALA A 77 5.98 -8.87 13.64
C ALA A 77 5.51 -7.81 14.64
N THR A 78 6.46 -7.08 15.24
CA THR A 78 6.15 -5.99 16.17
C THR A 78 5.46 -4.83 15.47
N VAL A 79 5.91 -4.50 14.25
CA VAL A 79 5.29 -3.44 13.41
C VAL A 79 3.91 -3.86 12.92
N GLU A 80 3.75 -5.11 12.46
CA GLU A 80 2.47 -5.65 12.03
C GLU A 80 1.43 -5.62 13.17
N ALA A 81 1.83 -6.02 14.38
CA ALA A 81 0.94 -5.99 15.54
C ALA A 81 0.51 -4.56 15.90
N ALA A 82 1.42 -3.58 15.80
CA ALA A 82 1.08 -2.19 16.04
C ALA A 82 0.11 -1.63 14.97
N CYS A 83 0.32 -1.96 13.70
CA CYS A 83 -0.59 -1.56 12.62
C CYS A 83 -1.96 -2.23 12.69
N ALA A 84 -2.05 -3.47 13.20
CA ALA A 84 -3.32 -4.18 13.34
C ALA A 84 -4.26 -3.53 14.37
N VAL A 85 -3.71 -2.85 15.39
CA VAL A 85 -4.47 -2.14 16.42
C VAL A 85 -5.00 -0.79 15.92
N LEU A 86 -4.43 -0.25 14.84
CA LEU A 86 -4.85 1.03 14.23
C LEU A 86 -5.96 0.87 13.18
N ARG A 87 -6.40 -0.36 12.91
CA ARG A 87 -7.55 -0.66 12.06
C ARG A 87 -8.83 -0.64 12.86
#